data_AF-E1JHN0-F1
#
_entry.id   AF-E1JHN0-F1
#
_cell.length_a   1.000
_cell.length_b   1.000
_cell.length_c   1.000
_cell.angle_alpha   90.00
_cell.angle_beta   90.00
_cell.angle_gamma   90.00
#
_symmetry.space_group_name_H-M   'P 1'
#
loop_
_entity.id
_entity.type
_entity.pdbx_description
1 polymer ?
#
loop_
_entity_poly.entity_id
_entity_poly.type
_entity_poly.pdbx_seq_one_letter_code
_entity_poly.pdbx_strand_id
1 'polypeptide(L)'
;MCLLPGRFFWSAFIVTMVGLSATIEARPQRNLQHIAVVENAAWEKTLPQQFQNPFYNTPRVRDALARSSWFGPGEEVVYDRQAEKIPRMEIYNVLSHAGLIPRRRFL
;
A
#
# COMPACT_ATOMS: atom_id res chain seq x y z
N MET A 1 -2.19 11.98 57.31
CA MET A 1 -2.38 12.55 55.95
C MET A 1 -1.34 11.96 54.99
N CYS A 2 -1.41 10.69 54.59
CA CYS A 2 -0.42 10.09 53.66
C CYS A 2 -0.98 8.92 52.80
N LEU A 3 -2.07 9.12 52.06
CA LEU A 3 -2.65 8.07 51.18
C LEU A 3 -2.87 8.56 49.74
N LEU A 4 -1.85 9.12 49.07
CA LEU A 4 -2.00 9.57 47.68
C LEU A 4 -0.85 9.32 46.67
N PRO A 5 0.31 8.66 46.96
CA PRO A 5 1.33 8.51 45.92
C PRO A 5 0.96 7.50 44.83
N GLY A 6 0.16 6.47 45.15
CA GLY A 6 -0.16 5.39 44.20
C GLY A 6 -1.12 5.77 43.07
N ARG A 7 -2.06 6.68 43.31
CA ARG A 7 -3.09 7.05 42.31
C ARG A 7 -2.53 7.92 41.19
N PHE A 8 -1.56 8.78 41.50
CA PHE A 8 -0.88 9.61 40.51
C PHE A 8 0.04 8.80 39.59
N PHE A 9 0.70 7.76 40.11
CA PHE A 9 1.53 6.87 39.30
C PHE A 9 0.69 6.08 38.28
N TRP A 10 -0.46 5.53 38.71
CA TRP A 10 -1.37 4.82 37.82
C TRP A 10 -2.00 5.74 36.77
N SER A 11 -2.42 6.96 37.14
CA SER A 11 -2.96 7.90 36.16
C SER A 11 -1.90 8.36 35.16
N ALA A 12 -0.67 8.64 35.61
CA ALA A 12 0.43 8.98 34.72
C ALA A 12 0.77 7.82 33.77
N PHE A 13 0.77 6.58 34.26
CA PHE A 13 1.02 5.38 33.45
C PHE A 13 -0.08 5.14 32.40
N ILE A 14 -1.35 5.34 32.76
CA ILE A 14 -2.46 5.22 31.81
C ILE A 14 -2.37 6.30 30.73
N VAL A 15 -2.08 7.55 31.11
CA VAL A 15 -1.94 8.65 30.14
C VAL A 15 -0.76 8.41 29.20
N THR A 16 0.38 7.93 29.70
CA THR A 16 1.53 7.60 28.84
C THR A 16 1.24 6.40 27.94
N MET A 17 0.56 5.37 28.43
CA MET A 17 0.15 4.22 27.60
C MET A 17 -0.86 4.62 26.51
N VAL A 18 -1.90 5.38 26.84
CA VAL A 18 -2.87 5.87 25.85
C VAL A 18 -2.20 6.79 24.83
N GLY A 19 -1.31 7.67 25.29
CA GLY A 19 -0.48 8.50 24.40
C GLY A 19 0.40 7.67 23.47
N LEU A 20 1.07 6.63 23.98
CA LEU A 20 1.90 5.73 23.17
C LEU A 20 1.06 4.99 22.12
N SER A 21 -0.10 4.43 22.50
CA SER A 21 -1.00 3.72 21.58
C SER A 21 -1.46 4.61 20.44
N ALA A 22 -1.85 5.86 20.73
CA ALA A 22 -2.25 6.83 19.71
C ALA A 22 -1.10 7.13 18.72
N THR A 23 0.15 7.15 19.17
CA THR A 23 1.29 7.32 18.26
C THR A 23 1.59 6.09 17.39
N ILE A 24 1.22 4.89 17.83
CA ILE A 24 1.43 3.65 17.07
C ILE A 24 0.43 3.56 15.92
N GLU A 25 -0.85 3.85 16.16
CA GLU A 25 -1.88 3.92 15.10
C GLU A 25 -1.64 5.07 14.13
N ALA A 26 -1.08 6.20 14.60
CA ALA A 26 -0.78 7.34 13.75
C ALA A 26 0.48 7.18 12.88
N ARG A 27 1.22 6.06 12.96
CA ARG A 27 2.36 5.84 12.06
C ARG A 27 1.80 5.59 10.65
N PRO A 28 1.99 6.52 9.69
CA PRO A 28 1.64 6.22 8.32
C PRO A 28 2.46 4.99 7.90
N GLN A 29 1.83 4.00 7.24
CA GLN A 29 2.43 2.79 6.64
C GLN A 29 3.44 3.12 5.52
N ARG A 30 4.29 4.12 5.73
CA ARG A 30 4.93 4.89 4.67
C ARG A 30 6.06 4.15 3.96
N ASN A 31 6.41 2.93 4.39
CA ASN A 31 7.60 2.27 3.88
C ASN A 31 7.53 0.74 3.80
N LEU A 32 6.33 0.16 3.83
CA LEU A 32 6.18 -1.28 3.59
C LEU A 32 5.66 -1.59 2.18
N GLN A 33 5.38 -0.55 1.39
CA GLN A 33 4.93 -0.70 0.02
C GLN A 33 6.09 -1.17 -0.85
N HIS A 34 5.80 -2.07 -1.78
CA HIS A 34 6.77 -2.55 -2.76
C HIS A 34 7.38 -1.38 -3.53
N ILE A 35 8.70 -1.42 -3.77
CA ILE A 35 9.45 -0.31 -4.38
C ILE A 35 8.84 0.16 -5.71
N ALA A 36 8.46 -0.79 -6.58
CA ALA A 36 7.82 -0.48 -7.84
C ALA A 36 6.47 0.27 -7.71
N VAL A 37 5.74 0.12 -6.60
CA VAL A 37 4.51 0.90 -6.34
C VAL A 37 4.86 2.33 -5.97
N VAL A 38 5.89 2.52 -5.12
CA VAL A 38 6.39 3.84 -4.72
C VAL A 38 6.93 4.61 -5.92
N GLU A 39 7.73 3.95 -6.75
CA GLU A 39 8.26 4.53 -7.98
C GLU A 39 7.13 4.89 -8.94
N ASN A 40 6.18 3.99 -9.19
CA ASN A 40 5.06 4.28 -10.09
C ASN A 40 4.23 5.48 -9.61
N ALA A 41 4.01 5.60 -8.29
CA ALA A 41 3.35 6.77 -7.70
C ALA A 41 4.19 8.07 -7.82
N ALA A 42 5.52 7.97 -7.87
CA ALA A 42 6.39 9.10 -8.14
C ALA A 42 6.35 9.52 -9.62
N TRP A 43 6.39 8.55 -10.54
CA TRP A 43 6.24 8.78 -11.98
C TRP A 43 4.89 9.40 -12.32
N GLU A 44 3.81 8.93 -11.69
CA GLU A 44 2.46 9.47 -11.88
C GLU A 44 2.39 10.98 -11.64
N LYS A 45 3.11 11.49 -10.64
CA LYS A 45 3.16 12.92 -10.31
C LYS A 45 3.84 13.77 -11.38
N THR A 46 4.66 13.15 -12.23
CA THR A 46 5.33 13.84 -13.34
C THR A 46 4.44 13.98 -14.56
N LEU A 47 3.33 13.24 -14.62
CA LEU A 47 2.43 13.25 -15.76
C LEU A 47 1.59 14.54 -15.78
N PRO A 48 1.25 15.06 -16.98
CA PRO A 48 0.22 16.07 -17.15
C PRO A 48 -1.11 15.66 -16.49
N GLN A 49 -1.88 16.62 -16.00
CA GLN A 49 -3.07 16.37 -15.19
C GLN A 49 -4.10 15.45 -15.88
N GLN A 50 -4.27 15.55 -17.19
CA GLN A 50 -5.17 14.69 -17.97
C GLN A 50 -4.74 13.21 -18.04
N PHE A 51 -3.49 12.91 -17.72
CA PHE A 51 -2.95 11.55 -17.71
C PHE A 51 -2.75 11.00 -16.30
N GLN A 52 -3.00 11.81 -15.26
CA GLN A 52 -2.97 11.34 -13.89
C GLN A 52 -4.26 10.58 -13.55
N ASN A 53 -4.11 9.57 -12.71
CA ASN A 53 -5.21 8.75 -12.23
C ASN A 53 -6.19 9.62 -11.40
N PRO A 54 -7.47 9.75 -11.83
CA PRO A 54 -8.43 10.59 -11.12
C PRO A 54 -8.96 9.94 -9.84
N PHE A 55 -8.91 8.61 -9.72
CA PHE A 55 -9.56 7.85 -8.66
C PHE A 55 -8.85 8.03 -7.31
N TYR A 56 -7.52 7.91 -7.28
CA TYR A 56 -6.76 7.94 -6.03
C TYR A 56 -6.61 9.34 -5.42
N ASN A 57 -6.90 10.40 -6.17
CA ASN A 57 -6.81 11.79 -5.70
C ASN A 57 -7.96 12.17 -4.77
N THR A 58 -9.08 11.43 -4.80
CA THR A 58 -10.25 11.71 -3.97
C THR A 58 -10.18 10.93 -2.65
N PRO A 59 -10.09 11.58 -1.47
CA PRO A 59 -9.98 10.88 -0.18
C PRO A 59 -11.09 9.87 0.06
N ARG A 60 -12.34 10.23 -0.30
CA ARG A 60 -13.51 9.36 -0.15
C ARG A 60 -13.39 8.06 -0.95
N VAL A 61 -12.85 8.13 -2.17
CA VAL A 61 -12.70 6.94 -3.04
C VAL A 61 -11.63 6.02 -2.45
N ARG A 62 -10.50 6.59 -2.00
CA ARG A 62 -9.42 5.84 -1.36
C ARG A 62 -9.91 5.12 -0.09
N ASP A 63 -10.66 5.82 0.76
CA ASP A 63 -11.23 5.23 1.98
C ASP A 63 -12.26 4.15 1.69
N ALA A 64 -13.02 4.29 0.60
CA ALA A 64 -13.99 3.27 0.17
C ALA A 64 -13.29 2.02 -0.37
N LEU A 65 -12.23 2.18 -1.16
CA LEU A 65 -11.45 1.07 -1.72
C LEU A 65 -10.71 0.30 -0.63
N ALA A 66 -10.17 0.97 0.38
CA ALA A 66 -9.47 0.33 1.49
C ALA A 66 -10.41 -0.53 2.39
N ARG A 67 -11.73 -0.32 2.31
CA ARG A 67 -12.70 -1.09 3.10
C ARG A 67 -13.12 -2.35 2.35
N SER A 68 -13.02 -3.48 3.01
CA SER A 68 -13.66 -4.72 2.57
C SER A 68 -15.18 -4.53 2.53
N SER A 69 -15.79 -5.05 1.47
CA SER A 69 -17.24 -5.02 1.25
C SER A 69 -17.75 -6.42 0.92
N TRP A 70 -19.07 -6.56 0.76
CA TRP A 70 -19.64 -7.80 0.26
C TRP A 70 -19.02 -8.23 -1.08
N PHE A 71 -18.64 -7.28 -1.94
CA PHE A 71 -18.10 -7.55 -3.27
C PHE A 71 -16.65 -8.04 -3.25
N GLY A 72 -15.98 -8.03 -2.10
CA GLY A 72 -14.63 -8.55 -1.97
C GLY A 72 -13.78 -7.84 -0.93
N PRO A 73 -12.52 -8.31 -0.77
CA PRO A 73 -11.54 -7.64 0.07
C PRO A 73 -11.27 -6.22 -0.44
N GLY A 74 -10.96 -5.32 0.49
CA GLY A 74 -10.52 -3.98 0.16
C GLY A 74 -9.14 -4.01 -0.50
N GLU A 75 -8.75 -2.89 -1.09
CA GLU A 75 -7.41 -2.70 -1.62
C GLU A 75 -6.38 -2.73 -0.49
N GLU A 76 -5.40 -3.61 -0.62
CA GLU A 76 -4.33 -3.79 0.34
C GLU A 76 -3.00 -3.22 -0.16
N VAL A 77 -2.12 -2.90 0.78
CA VAL A 77 -0.75 -2.52 0.45
C VAL A 77 -0.04 -3.71 -0.21
N VAL A 78 0.52 -3.48 -1.39
CA VAL A 78 1.32 -4.49 -2.08
C VAL A 78 2.70 -4.54 -1.46
N TYR A 79 3.02 -5.61 -0.73
CA TYR A 79 4.34 -5.85 -0.15
C TYR A 79 5.25 -6.64 -1.11
N ASP A 80 4.68 -7.61 -1.83
CA ASP A 80 5.38 -8.49 -2.77
C ASP A 80 4.54 -8.65 -4.05
N ARG A 81 5.10 -8.25 -5.19
CA ARG A 81 4.41 -8.26 -6.47
C ARG A 81 4.52 -9.63 -7.13
N GLN A 82 3.39 -10.34 -7.23
CA GLN A 82 3.32 -11.63 -7.94
C GLN A 82 3.78 -11.50 -9.41
N ALA A 83 3.55 -10.35 -10.04
CA ALA A 83 3.98 -10.08 -11.41
C ALA A 83 5.50 -10.17 -11.60
N GLU A 84 6.29 -9.92 -10.55
CA GLU A 84 7.76 -10.00 -10.62
C GLU A 84 8.28 -11.44 -10.53
N LYS A 85 7.44 -12.36 -10.06
CA LYS A 85 7.75 -13.79 -10.00
C LYS A 85 7.56 -14.49 -11.34
N ILE A 86 6.93 -13.83 -12.31
CA ILE A 86 6.71 -14.38 -13.65
C ILE A 86 8.03 -14.31 -14.43
N PRO A 87 8.60 -15.46 -14.86
CA PRO A 87 9.82 -15.47 -15.66
C PRO A 87 9.65 -14.68 -16.96
N ARG A 88 10.67 -13.91 -17.36
CA ARG A 88 10.60 -13.09 -18.59
C ARG A 88 10.33 -13.92 -19.84
N MET A 89 10.84 -15.15 -19.89
CA MET A 89 10.56 -16.09 -20.98
C MET A 89 9.08 -16.47 -21.08
N GLU A 90 8.37 -16.55 -19.96
CA GLU A 90 6.95 -16.88 -19.94
C GLU A 90 6.10 -15.72 -20.49
N ILE A 91 6.49 -14.48 -20.17
CA ILE A 91 5.91 -13.28 -20.78
C ILE A 91 6.09 -13.33 -22.31
N TYR A 92 7.30 -13.61 -22.80
CA TYR A 92 7.56 -13.75 -24.25
C TYR A 92 6.75 -14.88 -24.88
N ASN A 93 6.60 -16.01 -24.20
CA ASN A 93 5.81 -17.13 -24.68
C ASN A 93 4.34 -16.71 -24.84
N VAL A 94 3.72 -16.10 -23.83
CA VAL A 94 2.32 -15.64 -23.91
C VAL A 94 2.13 -14.64 -25.05
N LEU A 95 3.00 -13.62 -25.14
CA LEU A 95 2.90 -12.58 -26.17
C LEU A 95 3.08 -13.15 -27.58
N SER A 96 3.99 -14.11 -27.77
CA SER A 96 4.23 -14.73 -29.08
C SER A 96 3.13 -15.71 -29.49
N HIS A 97 2.43 -16.32 -28.53
CA HIS A 97 1.23 -17.14 -28.80
C HIS A 97 0.01 -16.26 -29.12
N ALA A 98 -0.09 -15.08 -28.51
CA ALA A 98 -1.13 -14.10 -28.82
C ALA A 98 -0.91 -13.35 -30.14
N GLY A 99 0.24 -13.57 -30.82
CA GLY A 99 0.58 -12.88 -32.07
C GLY A 99 1.01 -11.41 -31.88
N LEU A 100 1.28 -10.99 -30.64
CA LEU A 100 1.69 -9.62 -30.32
C LEU A 100 3.17 -9.36 -30.58
N ILE A 101 3.99 -10.42 -30.61
CA ILE A 101 5.41 -10.37 -30.97
C ILE A 101 5.79 -11.54 -31.87
N PRO A 102 6.79 -11.36 -32.76
CA PRO A 102 7.27 -12.46 -33.60
C PRO A 102 7.94 -13.56 -32.76
N ARG A 103 7.66 -14.82 -33.11
CA ARG A 103 8.38 -15.97 -32.54
C ARG A 103 9.83 -15.93 -33.02
N ARG A 104 10.79 -16.00 -32.10
CA ARG A 104 12.20 -16.21 -32.46
C ARG A 104 12.32 -17.56 -33.15
N ARG A 105 12.50 -17.57 -34.47
CA ARG A 105 13.03 -18.74 -35.19
C ARG A 105 14.50 -18.80 -34.82
N PHE A 106 14.87 -19.74 -33.96
CA PHE A 106 16.26 -20.15 -33.86
C PHE A 106 16.58 -20.86 -35.18
N LEU A 107 17.26 -20.14 -36.08
CA LEU A 107 17.98 -20.72 -37.22
C LEU A 107 19.36 -21.18 -36.74
#